data_AF-A0A498MNV7-F1
#
_entry.id   AF-A0A498MNV7-F1
#
_cell.length_a   1.000
_cell.length_b   1.000
_cell.length_c   1.000
_cell.angle_alpha   90.00
_cell.angle_beta   90.00
_cell.angle_gamma   90.00
#
_symmetry.space_group_name_H-M   'P 1'
#
loop_
_entity.id
_entity.type
_entity.pdbx_description
1 polymer ?
#
loop_
_entity_poly.entity_id
_entity_poly.type
_entity_poly.pdbx_seq_one_letter_code
_entity_poly.pdbx_strand_id
1 'polypeptide(L)'
;MRRKAYAGILMELKTKGIRFQTPYPAKLKVFFENDTKIYESAADAAKDLKKRGFSVENVKDLDSTYWKQQNTASWKRASADRRRATVDQDWIREKLQSFQRVTRGSSGSDK
;
A
#
# COMPACT_ATOMS: atom_id res chain seq x y z
N MET A 1 0.23 0.18 -17.08
CA MET A 1 0.79 0.47 -15.73
C MET A 1 1.81 1.60 -15.83
N ARG A 2 1.64 2.69 -15.08
CA ARG A 2 2.59 3.84 -15.09
C ARG A 2 4.01 3.48 -14.69
N ARG A 3 4.19 2.45 -13.85
CA ARG A 3 5.53 1.94 -13.48
C ARG A 3 6.34 1.44 -14.68
N LYS A 4 5.67 0.88 -15.70
CA LYS A 4 6.32 0.42 -16.94
C LYS A 4 6.86 1.58 -17.78
N ALA A 5 6.27 2.78 -17.67
CA ALA A 5 6.76 3.97 -18.38
C ALA A 5 8.16 4.38 -17.93
N TYR A 6 8.57 4.02 -16.71
CA TYR A 6 9.92 4.29 -16.22
C TYR A 6 10.96 3.26 -16.69
N ALA A 7 10.59 2.18 -17.42
CA ALA A 7 11.52 1.08 -17.69
C ALA A 7 12.84 1.53 -18.36
N GLY A 8 12.76 2.41 -19.36
CA GLY A 8 13.96 2.99 -20.00
C GLY A 8 14.79 3.85 -19.05
N ILE A 9 14.13 4.66 -18.23
CA ILE A 9 14.79 5.49 -17.20
C ILE A 9 15.50 4.61 -16.16
N LEU A 10 14.84 3.55 -15.69
CA LEU A 10 15.39 2.65 -14.68
C LEU A 10 16.63 1.91 -15.20
N MET A 11 16.64 1.55 -16.49
CA MET A 11 17.81 0.94 -17.11
C MET A 11 19.00 1.90 -17.12
N GLU A 12 18.80 3.14 -17.53
CA GLU A 12 19.86 4.16 -17.53
C GLU A 12 20.39 4.43 -16.11
N LEU A 13 19.48 4.57 -15.13
CA LEU A 13 19.86 4.76 -13.72
C LEU A 13 20.67 3.57 -13.18
N LYS A 14 20.30 2.33 -13.57
CA LYS A 14 21.02 1.12 -13.19
C LYS A 14 22.41 1.08 -13.80
N THR A 15 22.55 1.42 -15.09
CA THR A 15 23.86 1.51 -15.78
C THR A 15 24.78 2.52 -15.11
N LYS A 16 24.23 3.63 -14.63
CA LYS A 16 24.97 4.68 -13.91
C LYS A 16 25.22 4.35 -12.43
N GLY A 17 24.73 3.23 -11.92
CA GLY A 17 24.88 2.83 -10.52
C GLY A 17 24.07 3.69 -9.52
N ILE A 18 23.07 4.43 -10.01
CA ILE A 18 22.28 5.34 -9.18
C ILE A 18 21.17 4.55 -8.48
N ARG A 19 21.02 4.76 -7.16
CA ARG A 19 19.96 4.14 -6.38
C ARG A 19 18.61 4.80 -6.68
N PHE A 20 17.57 3.99 -6.82
CA PHE A 20 16.21 4.47 -7.03
C PHE A 20 15.18 3.62 -6.27
N GLN A 21 14.01 4.20 -6.03
CA GLN A 21 12.85 3.54 -5.44
C GLN A 21 11.59 3.94 -6.22
N THR A 22 10.60 3.05 -6.27
CA THR A 22 9.32 3.31 -6.95
C THR A 22 8.16 3.24 -5.96
N PRO A 23 7.95 4.30 -5.13
CA PRO A 23 6.86 4.31 -4.17
C PRO A 23 5.47 4.29 -4.83
N TYR A 24 4.51 3.69 -4.12
CA TYR A 24 3.10 3.66 -4.52
C TYR A 24 2.52 5.09 -4.58
N PRO A 25 1.61 5.40 -5.53
CA PRO A 25 1.09 4.54 -6.59
C PRO A 25 2.03 4.36 -7.79
N ALA A 26 2.69 5.43 -8.25
CA ALA A 26 3.56 5.42 -9.44
C ALA A 26 4.59 6.55 -9.45
N LYS A 27 5.17 6.87 -8.29
CA LYS A 27 6.23 7.88 -8.18
C LYS A 27 7.60 7.23 -8.40
N LEU A 28 8.56 8.00 -8.93
CA LEU A 28 9.95 7.58 -9.05
C LEU A 28 10.82 8.45 -8.13
N LYS A 29 11.48 7.83 -7.15
CA LYS A 29 12.43 8.47 -6.26
C LYS A 29 13.84 8.10 -6.67
N VAL A 30 14.67 9.09 -7.01
CA VAL A 30 16.06 8.91 -7.42
C VAL A 30 16.95 9.56 -6.38
N PHE A 31 17.98 8.83 -5.95
CA PHE A 31 18.97 9.30 -4.99
C PHE A 31 20.22 9.72 -5.76
N PHE A 32 20.34 11.01 -6.06
CA PHE A 32 21.57 11.57 -6.58
C PHE A 32 22.57 11.80 -5.45
N GLU A 33 23.81 12.12 -5.82
CA GLU A 33 24.91 12.37 -4.87
C GLU A 33 24.63 13.59 -3.99
N ASN A 34 24.05 14.64 -4.57
CA ASN A 34 23.77 15.91 -3.87
C ASN A 34 22.34 15.99 -3.33
N ASP A 35 21.38 15.37 -4.02
CA ASP A 35 19.95 15.55 -3.74
C ASP A 35 19.14 14.27 -3.98
N THR A 36 18.05 14.13 -3.22
CA THR A 36 17.05 13.11 -3.51
C THR A 36 15.87 13.76 -4.20
N LYS A 37 15.55 13.31 -5.42
CA LYS A 37 14.45 13.86 -6.22
C LYS A 37 13.33 12.84 -6.36
N ILE A 38 12.09 13.32 -6.24
CA ILE A 38 10.89 12.51 -6.45
C ILE A 38 10.16 13.09 -7.66
N TYR A 39 9.85 12.22 -8.63
CA TYR A 39 9.11 12.54 -9.84
C TYR A 39 7.75 11.86 -9.81
N GLU A 40 6.72 12.58 -10.25
CA GLU A 40 5.35 12.07 -10.32
C GLU A 40 5.01 11.48 -11.71
N SER A 41 5.76 11.87 -12.74
CA SER A 41 5.65 11.37 -14.12
C SER A 41 7.00 10.93 -14.68
N ALA A 42 6.95 9.98 -15.63
CA ALA A 42 8.10 9.54 -16.41
C ALA A 42 8.62 10.66 -17.34
N ALA A 43 7.75 11.50 -17.89
CA ALA A 43 8.18 12.61 -18.74
C ALA A 43 8.96 13.67 -17.95
N ASP A 44 8.53 14.00 -16.73
CA ASP A 44 9.24 14.95 -15.86
C ASP A 44 10.61 14.41 -15.47
N ALA A 45 10.68 13.12 -15.12
CA ALA A 45 11.93 12.44 -14.84
C ALA A 45 12.85 12.45 -16.08
N ALA A 46 12.35 12.09 -17.26
CA ALA A 46 13.14 12.08 -18.49
C ALA A 46 13.68 13.48 -18.85
N LYS A 47 12.85 14.52 -18.73
CA LYS A 47 13.28 15.92 -18.96
C LYS A 47 14.37 16.35 -18.00
N ASP A 48 14.22 16.07 -16.70
CA ASP A 48 15.22 16.45 -15.69
C ASP A 48 16.51 15.65 -15.83
N LEU A 49 16.41 14.34 -16.08
CA LEU A 49 17.57 13.48 -16.33
C LEU A 49 18.32 13.90 -17.59
N LYS A 50 17.61 14.27 -18.66
CA LYS A 50 18.24 14.80 -19.87
C LYS A 50 18.97 16.12 -19.61
N LYS A 51 18.40 17.01 -18.80
CA LYS A 51 19.08 18.26 -18.37
C LYS A 51 20.34 17.98 -17.55
N ARG A 52 20.31 16.92 -16.73
CA ARG A 52 21.46 16.46 -15.93
C ARG A 52 22.49 15.66 -16.77
N GLY A 53 22.27 15.48 -18.07
CA GLY A 53 23.20 14.84 -19.00
C GLY A 53 23.03 13.32 -19.16
N PHE A 54 21.92 12.75 -18.70
CA PHE A 54 21.61 11.33 -18.92
C PHE A 54 20.96 11.10 -20.28
N SER A 55 21.34 10.02 -20.95
CA SER A 55 20.78 9.65 -22.26
C SER A 55 19.50 8.85 -22.07
N VAL A 56 18.40 9.54 -21.74
CA VAL A 56 17.10 8.92 -21.55
C VAL A 56 16.25 9.04 -22.83
N GLU A 57 15.70 7.90 -23.29
CA GLU A 57 14.76 7.86 -24.41
C GLU A 57 13.45 8.57 -24.05
N ASN A 58 12.92 9.39 -24.96
CA ASN A 58 11.72 10.20 -24.70
C ASN A 58 10.50 9.28 -24.49
N VAL A 59 10.08 9.15 -23.23
CA VAL A 59 8.86 8.41 -22.87
C VAL A 59 7.65 9.27 -23.23
N LYS A 60 6.78 8.77 -24.12
CA LYS A 60 5.50 9.41 -24.44
C LYS A 60 4.61 9.40 -23.19
N ASP A 61 4.06 10.57 -22.82
CA ASP A 61 3.13 10.70 -21.70
C ASP A 61 1.88 9.84 -21.97
N LEU A 62 1.70 8.79 -21.17
CA LEU A 62 0.43 8.07 -21.09
C LEU A 62 -0.51 8.89 -20.22
N ASP A 63 -1.41 9.61 -20.89
CA ASP A 63 -2.43 10.52 -20.40
C ASP A 63 -2.55 10.70 -18.87
N SER A 64 -2.24 11.93 -18.47
CA SER A 64 -2.32 12.46 -17.11
C SER A 64 -3.74 12.34 -16.52
N THR A 65 -4.79 12.39 -17.34
CA THR A 65 -6.20 12.60 -16.92
C THR A 65 -6.85 11.50 -16.04
N TYR A 66 -6.24 10.32 -15.88
CA TYR A 66 -6.95 9.13 -15.36
C TYR A 66 -7.03 8.97 -13.82
N TRP A 67 -6.45 9.85 -12.99
CA TRP A 67 -6.27 9.55 -11.55
C TRP A 67 -6.82 10.55 -10.52
N LYS A 68 -7.72 11.47 -10.94
CA LYS A 68 -8.51 12.23 -9.96
C LYS A 68 -9.55 11.36 -9.24
N GLN A 69 -9.61 10.07 -9.56
CA GLN A 69 -10.62 9.12 -9.10
C GLN A 69 -10.00 7.89 -8.41
N GLN A 70 -9.06 8.07 -7.49
CA GLN A 70 -8.60 6.99 -6.62
C GLN A 70 -8.64 7.40 -5.16
N ASN A 71 -9.85 7.66 -4.68
CA ASN A 71 -10.12 7.68 -3.24
C ASN A 71 -11.55 7.18 -2.92
N THR A 72 -11.87 5.96 -3.36
CA THR A 72 -13.16 5.31 -3.03
C THR A 72 -13.02 3.94 -2.36
N ALA A 73 -11.81 3.45 -2.11
CA ALA A 73 -11.61 2.27 -1.28
C ALA A 73 -11.69 2.66 0.21
N SER A 74 -12.90 2.97 0.69
CA SER A 74 -13.16 3.14 2.11
C SER A 74 -13.50 1.78 2.72
N TRP A 75 -12.82 1.42 3.82
CA TRP A 75 -13.20 0.28 4.63
C TRP A 75 -14.60 0.52 5.19
N LYS A 76 -15.58 -0.31 4.79
CA LYS A 76 -16.93 -0.24 5.32
C LYS A 76 -17.00 -1.10 6.58
N ARG A 77 -17.43 -0.50 7.70
CA ARG A 77 -17.59 -1.21 8.98
C ARG A 77 -18.67 -2.28 8.82
N ALA A 78 -18.36 -3.55 9.11
CA ALA A 78 -19.27 -4.69 8.93
C ALA A 78 -20.46 -4.72 9.92
N SER A 79 -20.52 -3.78 10.87
CA SER A 79 -21.46 -3.83 12.01
C SER A 79 -22.55 -2.75 11.95
N ALA A 80 -23.13 -2.51 10.77
CA ALA A 80 -24.17 -1.48 10.60
C ALA A 80 -25.57 -2.05 10.33
N ASP A 81 -25.83 -3.32 10.64
CA ASP A 81 -27.20 -3.85 10.65
C ASP A 81 -27.59 -4.31 12.06
N ARG A 82 -28.09 -3.37 12.87
CA ARG A 82 -28.54 -3.62 14.25
C ARG A 82 -29.76 -4.55 14.33
N ARG A 83 -30.38 -4.92 13.20
CA ARG A 83 -31.59 -5.77 13.20
C ARG A 83 -31.29 -7.27 13.25
N ARG A 84 -30.05 -7.68 12.94
CA ARG A 84 -29.62 -9.09 12.93
C ARG A 84 -28.74 -9.49 14.13
N ALA A 85 -28.38 -8.53 14.98
CA ALA A 85 -27.39 -8.72 16.04
C ALA A 85 -27.94 -9.39 17.32
N THR A 86 -29.24 -9.39 17.56
CA THR A 86 -29.83 -9.95 18.80
C THR A 86 -29.83 -11.48 18.79
N VAL A 87 -30.27 -12.09 17.68
CA VAL A 87 -30.33 -13.56 17.53
C VAL A 87 -28.94 -14.18 17.56
N ASP A 88 -27.94 -13.50 16.97
CA ASP A 88 -26.57 -13.98 16.96
C ASP A 88 -25.90 -13.90 18.36
N GLN A 89 -26.27 -12.91 19.18
CA GLN A 89 -25.62 -12.73 20.49
C GLN A 89 -25.94 -13.84 21.48
N ASP A 90 -27.14 -14.41 21.44
CA ASP A 90 -27.55 -15.43 22.41
C ASP A 90 -26.85 -16.77 22.16
N TRP A 91 -26.74 -17.22 20.91
CA TRP A 91 -25.97 -18.45 20.60
C TRP A 91 -24.47 -18.25 20.83
N ILE A 92 -23.94 -17.04 20.58
CA ILE A 92 -22.53 -16.72 20.85
C ILE A 92 -22.27 -16.81 22.36
N ARG A 93 -23.16 -16.26 23.19
CA ARG A 93 -23.06 -16.36 24.66
C ARG A 93 -23.14 -17.80 25.13
N GLU A 94 -24.09 -18.58 24.62
CA GLU A 94 -24.25 -19.99 24.95
C GLU A 94 -23.00 -20.80 24.58
N LYS A 95 -22.45 -20.55 23.39
CA LYS A 95 -21.20 -21.17 22.94
C LYS A 95 -20.02 -20.77 23.83
N LEU A 96 -19.91 -19.50 24.23
CA LEU A 96 -18.85 -19.06 25.15
C LEU A 96 -18.95 -19.71 26.54
N GLN A 97 -20.16 -19.96 27.05
CA GLN A 97 -20.36 -20.67 28.32
C GLN A 97 -19.89 -22.13 28.26
N SER A 98 -20.01 -22.80 27.11
CA SER A 98 -19.52 -24.18 26.95
C SER A 98 -17.99 -24.29 27.16
N PHE A 99 -17.23 -23.24 26.85
CA PHE A 99 -15.79 -23.19 27.07
C PHE A 99 -15.40 -22.83 28.52
N GLN A 100 -16.32 -22.27 29.31
CA GLN A 100 -16.06 -21.87 30.70
C GLN A 100 -16.28 -22.99 31.72
N ARG A 101 -16.80 -24.17 31.31
CA ARG A 101 -17.07 -25.29 32.23
C ARG A 101 -15.82 -26.07 32.70
N VAL A 102 -14.60 -25.66 32.30
CA VAL A 102 -13.34 -26.35 32.65
C VAL A 102 -12.45 -25.52 33.58
N THR A 103 -13.04 -24.81 34.55
CA THR A 103 -12.29 -24.36 35.74
C THR A 103 -12.92 -24.92 37.01
N ARG A 104 -12.89 -26.25 37.13
CA ARG A 104 -12.99 -26.95 38.43
C ARG A 104 -11.58 -27.30 38.89
N GLY A 105 -10.94 -26.39 39.63
CA GLY A 105 -9.89 -26.71 40.59
C GLY A 105 -10.52 -26.59 41.98
N SER A 106 -10.68 -27.67 42.74
CA SER A 106 -9.66 -28.25 43.60
C SER A 106 -9.26 -27.33 44.76
N SER A 107 -9.99 -27.41 45.87
CA SER A 107 -9.47 -27.12 47.22
C SER A 107 -10.20 -28.03 48.20
N GLY A 108 -9.48 -29.02 48.72
CA GLY A 108 -9.96 -29.83 49.84
C GLY A 108 -10.05 -28.99 51.12
N SER A 109 -10.93 -29.41 52.03
CA SER A 109 -10.92 -28.98 53.43
C SER A 109 -11.52 -30.10 54.28
N ASP A 110 -10.65 -30.78 55.03
CA ASP A 110 -10.99 -31.58 56.20
C ASP A 110 -11.68 -30.70 57.27
N LYS A 111 -12.73 -31.25 57.90
CA LYS A 111 -12.91 -31.32 59.36
C LYS A 111 -14.15 -32.13 59.73
#